data_AF-A0A7X7RPF6-F1
#
_entry.id   AF-A0A7X7RPF6-F1
#
_cell.length_a   1.000
_cell.length_b   1.000
_cell.length_c   1.000
_cell.angle_alpha   90.00
_cell.angle_beta   90.00
_cell.angle_gamma   90.00
#
_symmetry.space_group_name_H-M   'P 1'
#
loop_
_entity.id
_entity.type
_entity.pdbx_description
1 polymer ?
#
loop_
_entity_poly.entity_id
_entity_poly.type
_entity_poly.pdbx_seq_one_letter_code
_entity_poly.pdbx_strand_id
1 'polypeptide(L)'
;MKKQTWMALVVCAACFTHAVPLNEREAGLVKARLVPAPQRVELGDGPEVVLDDTLAVTLACAKESDLARKQVRAMFKAWFGCRPQVSVAEPGDPAPKIADAYRIHASKGALRIDAADAGGARNAMRTLRQLAEPVR
;
A
#
# COMPACT_ATOMS: atom_id res chain seq x y z
N MET A 1 -53.58 0.63 -1.15
CA MET A 1 -52.19 0.89 -1.58
C MET A 1 -51.28 0.97 -0.35
N LYS A 2 -50.48 -0.07 -0.06
CA LYS A 2 -49.32 0.01 0.85
C LYS A 2 -48.26 -0.95 0.30
N LYS A 3 -47.18 -0.41 -0.24
CA LYS A 3 -46.02 -1.16 -0.74
C LYS A 3 -45.10 -1.42 0.45
N GLN A 4 -44.89 -2.68 0.82
CA GLN A 4 -43.87 -3.08 1.79
C GLN A 4 -42.53 -3.18 1.07
N THR A 5 -41.64 -2.26 1.41
CA THR A 5 -40.27 -2.18 0.90
C THR A 5 -39.42 -3.21 1.63
N TRP A 6 -38.84 -4.16 0.89
CA TRP A 6 -37.84 -5.09 1.41
C TRP A 6 -36.47 -4.43 1.34
N MET A 7 -35.86 -4.13 2.49
CA MET A 7 -34.43 -3.82 2.56
C MET A 7 -33.65 -5.13 2.60
N ALA A 8 -33.06 -5.51 1.47
CA ALA A 8 -32.04 -6.55 1.44
C ALA A 8 -30.74 -5.97 2.00
N LEU A 9 -30.44 -6.31 3.26
CA LEU A 9 -29.14 -6.04 3.88
C LEU A 9 -28.15 -7.08 3.33
N VAL A 10 -27.42 -6.74 2.26
CA VAL A 10 -26.31 -7.56 1.78
C VAL A 10 -25.10 -7.30 2.68
N VAL A 11 -24.94 -8.13 3.70
CA VAL A 11 -23.70 -8.18 4.49
C VAL A 11 -22.66 -8.92 3.66
N CYS A 12 -21.86 -8.17 2.90
CA CYS A 12 -20.63 -8.70 2.33
C CYS A 12 -19.63 -8.93 3.48
N ALA A 13 -19.66 -10.12 4.06
CA ALA A 13 -18.57 -10.61 4.89
C ALA A 13 -17.36 -10.84 3.99
N ALA A 14 -16.53 -9.82 3.83
CA ALA A 14 -15.22 -9.97 3.21
C ALA A 14 -14.38 -10.87 4.14
N CYS A 15 -14.30 -12.16 3.82
CA CYS A 15 -13.36 -13.06 4.45
C CYS A 15 -11.94 -12.56 4.15
N PHE A 16 -11.32 -11.88 5.10
CA PHE A 16 -9.88 -11.57 5.08
C PHE A 16 -9.11 -12.89 5.25
N THR A 17 -8.96 -13.65 4.17
CA THR A 17 -8.00 -14.76 4.13
C THR A 17 -6.61 -14.14 4.30
N HIS A 18 -6.04 -14.30 5.49
CA HIS A 18 -4.67 -13.88 5.74
C HIS A 18 -3.75 -14.79 4.90
N ALA A 19 -2.90 -14.19 4.08
CA ALA A 19 -1.90 -14.94 3.33
C ALA A 19 -0.99 -15.70 4.30
N VAL A 20 -0.63 -16.93 3.94
CA VAL A 20 0.37 -17.71 4.69
C VAL A 20 1.69 -16.93 4.65
N PRO A 21 2.51 -16.94 5.71
CA PRO A 21 3.83 -16.31 5.66
C PRO A 21 4.67 -16.83 4.50
N LEU A 22 5.41 -15.93 3.84
CA LEU A 22 6.37 -16.30 2.81
C LEU A 22 7.47 -17.17 3.44
N ASN A 23 7.97 -18.18 2.72
CA ASN A 23 9.00 -19.05 3.26
C ASN A 23 10.29 -18.27 3.58
N GLU A 24 11.10 -18.78 4.52
CA GLU A 24 12.24 -18.04 5.07
C GLU A 24 13.30 -17.68 4.00
N ARG A 25 13.51 -18.57 3.02
CA ARG A 25 14.50 -18.36 1.96
C ARG A 25 14.07 -17.21 1.05
N GLU A 26 12.84 -17.22 0.55
CA GLU A 26 12.30 -16.16 -0.30
C GLU A 26 12.16 -14.85 0.47
N ALA A 27 11.67 -14.90 1.70
CA ALA A 27 11.60 -13.74 2.58
C ALA A 27 12.99 -13.14 2.82
N GLY A 28 14.03 -13.97 2.98
CA GLY A 28 15.41 -13.54 3.09
C GLY A 28 15.92 -12.81 1.84
N LEU A 29 15.63 -13.35 0.65
CA LEU A 29 15.99 -12.72 -0.63
C LEU A 29 15.31 -11.38 -0.84
N VAL A 30 14.02 -11.27 -0.51
CA VAL A 30 13.28 -10.00 -0.63
C VAL A 30 13.83 -8.98 0.38
N LYS A 31 14.00 -9.37 1.65
CA LYS A 31 14.51 -8.48 2.71
C LYS A 31 15.92 -7.98 2.40
N ALA A 32 16.79 -8.80 1.81
CA ALA A 32 18.16 -8.42 1.46
C ALA A 32 18.24 -7.30 0.39
N ARG A 33 17.17 -7.10 -0.39
CA ARG A 33 17.09 -6.01 -1.39
C ARG A 33 16.67 -4.68 -0.78
N LEU A 34 16.08 -4.69 0.41
CA LEU A 34 15.53 -3.50 1.04
C LEU A 34 16.65 -2.73 1.75
N VAL A 35 17.11 -1.66 1.11
CA VAL A 35 18.19 -0.80 1.58
C VAL A 35 17.69 0.66 1.67
N PRO A 36 17.75 1.29 2.86
CA PRO A 36 18.10 0.67 4.15
C PRO A 36 17.06 -0.38 4.59
N ALA A 37 17.48 -1.31 5.44
CA ALA A 37 16.58 -2.33 5.98
C ALA A 37 15.41 -1.67 6.74
N PRO A 38 14.14 -1.98 6.40
CA PRO A 38 13.00 -1.44 7.12
C PRO A 38 12.97 -1.97 8.55
N GLN A 39 12.44 -1.17 9.48
CA GLN A 39 12.35 -1.52 10.91
C GLN A 39 11.50 -2.79 11.16
N ARG A 40 10.49 -3.03 10.32
CA ARG A 40 9.63 -4.21 10.36
C ARG A 40 9.19 -4.56 8.95
N VAL A 41 9.24 -5.85 8.62
CA VAL A 41 8.79 -6.38 7.34
C VAL A 41 8.08 -7.72 7.59
N GLU A 42 6.85 -7.80 7.14
CA GLU A 42 6.03 -9.01 7.12
C GLU A 42 5.68 -9.30 5.66
N LEU A 43 6.04 -10.50 5.21
CA LEU A 43 5.83 -10.95 3.83
C LEU A 43 4.92 -12.18 3.88
N GLY A 44 3.86 -12.15 3.10
CA GLY A 44 2.98 -13.29 2.89
C GLY A 44 3.11 -13.82 1.47
N ASP A 45 2.84 -15.11 1.31
CA ASP A 45 2.63 -15.78 0.03
C ASP A 45 1.19 -15.52 -0.47
N GLY A 46 0.87 -14.23 -0.58
CA GLY A 46 -0.43 -13.72 -1.00
C GLY A 46 -0.50 -13.55 -2.52
N PRO A 47 -1.68 -13.17 -3.04
CA PRO A 47 -1.82 -12.85 -4.46
C PRO A 47 -0.85 -11.73 -4.86
N GLU A 48 -0.28 -11.85 -6.06
CA GLU A 48 0.59 -10.84 -6.64
C GLU A 48 -0.11 -9.47 -6.71
N VAL A 49 0.66 -8.42 -6.42
CA VAL A 49 0.21 -7.04 -6.55
C VAL A 49 0.86 -6.45 -7.81
N VAL A 50 0.04 -6.27 -8.84
CA VAL A 50 0.47 -5.71 -10.12
C VAL A 50 0.46 -4.19 -10.04
N LEU A 51 1.56 -3.55 -10.44
CA LEU A 51 1.70 -2.09 -10.47
C LEU A 51 1.27 -1.55 -11.85
N ASP A 52 -0.02 -1.34 -12.05
CA ASP A 52 -0.59 -0.81 -13.30
C ASP A 52 -1.59 0.33 -13.05
N ASP A 53 -2.26 0.78 -14.11
CA ASP A 53 -3.27 1.86 -14.04
C ASP A 53 -4.53 1.47 -13.25
N THR A 54 -4.77 0.18 -13.03
CA THR A 54 -5.95 -0.37 -12.32
C THR A 54 -5.72 -0.48 -10.82
N LEU A 55 -4.47 -0.41 -10.36
CA LEU A 55 -4.12 -0.49 -8.94
C LEU A 55 -4.82 0.62 -8.14
N ALA A 56 -5.57 0.23 -7.11
CA ALA A 56 -6.18 1.15 -6.17
C ALA A 56 -5.16 1.57 -5.10
N VAL A 57 -4.72 2.84 -5.13
CA VAL A 57 -3.77 3.37 -4.15
C VAL A 57 -4.50 4.25 -3.14
N THR A 58 -4.38 3.90 -1.85
CA THR A 58 -4.85 4.72 -0.74
C THR A 58 -3.65 5.35 -0.04
N LEU A 59 -3.57 6.68 -0.05
CA LEU A 59 -2.55 7.43 0.66
C LEU A 59 -3.16 8.09 1.90
N ALA A 60 -2.62 7.78 3.08
CA ALA A 60 -2.95 8.46 4.32
C ALA A 60 -1.69 9.12 4.89
N CYS A 61 -1.64 10.44 4.85
CA CYS A 61 -0.45 11.20 5.20
C CYS A 61 -0.80 12.25 6.25
N ALA A 62 -0.24 12.13 7.46
CA ALA A 62 -0.65 12.96 8.60
C ALA A 62 -0.31 14.45 8.43
N LYS A 63 0.72 14.77 7.65
CA LYS A 63 1.12 16.13 7.29
C LYS A 63 1.35 16.23 5.79
N GLU A 64 1.12 17.41 5.21
CA GLU A 64 1.46 17.71 3.81
C GLU A 64 0.80 16.77 2.78
N SER A 65 -0.43 16.33 3.04
CA SER A 65 -1.11 15.28 2.26
C SER A 65 -1.18 15.57 0.75
N ASP A 66 -1.45 16.80 0.34
CA ASP A 66 -1.48 17.18 -1.08
C ASP A 66 -0.10 17.08 -1.75
N LEU A 67 0.95 17.48 -1.05
CA LEU A 67 2.32 17.35 -1.54
C LEU A 67 2.69 15.87 -1.68
N ALA A 68 2.40 15.07 -0.66
CA ALA A 68 2.61 13.63 -0.66
C ALA A 68 1.87 12.96 -1.83
N ARG A 69 0.59 13.29 -2.05
CA ARG A 69 -0.21 12.77 -3.16
C ARG A 69 0.37 13.12 -4.51
N LYS A 70 0.76 14.39 -4.72
CA LYS A 70 1.39 14.84 -5.96
C LYS A 70 2.68 14.07 -6.23
N GLN A 71 3.51 13.90 -5.21
CA GLN A 71 4.78 13.18 -5.28
C GLN A 71 4.58 11.69 -5.59
N VAL A 72 3.68 10.99 -4.90
CA VAL A 72 3.35 9.58 -5.14
C VAL A 72 2.89 9.38 -6.58
N ARG A 73 1.97 10.20 -7.09
CA ARG A 73 1.52 10.12 -8.50
C ARG A 73 2.64 10.33 -9.50
N ALA A 74 3.52 11.29 -9.23
CA ALA A 74 4.67 11.56 -10.11
C ALA A 74 5.65 10.39 -10.12
N MET A 75 5.94 9.79 -8.96
CA MET A 75 6.83 8.64 -8.83
C MET A 75 6.27 7.38 -9.48
N PHE A 76 4.96 7.12 -9.36
CA PHE A 76 4.32 6.01 -10.08
C PHE A 76 4.55 6.11 -11.59
N LYS A 77 4.26 7.29 -12.16
CA LYS A 77 4.48 7.56 -13.58
C LYS A 77 5.96 7.42 -13.96
N ALA A 78 6.85 7.99 -13.15
CA ALA A 78 8.28 8.05 -13.47
C ALA A 78 9.00 6.69 -13.33
N TRP A 79 8.58 5.85 -12.39
CA TRP A 79 9.30 4.60 -12.07
C TRP A 79 8.63 3.34 -12.61
N PHE A 80 7.31 3.34 -12.75
CA PHE A 80 6.54 2.18 -13.19
C PHE A 80 5.78 2.42 -14.50
N GLY A 81 5.78 3.65 -15.02
CA GLY A 81 5.10 3.98 -16.27
C GLY A 81 3.57 4.05 -16.18
N CYS A 82 2.99 3.81 -14.99
CA CYS A 82 1.55 3.78 -14.76
C CYS A 82 1.03 5.00 -13.96
N ARG A 83 -0.28 5.18 -13.93
CA ARG A 83 -1.02 6.28 -13.29
C ARG A 83 -2.21 5.74 -12.48
N PRO A 84 -1.96 4.94 -11.43
CA PRO A 84 -3.03 4.40 -10.61
C PRO A 84 -3.88 5.51 -9.97
N GLN A 85 -5.12 5.16 -9.60
CA GLN A 85 -5.98 6.05 -8.85
C GLN A 85 -5.43 6.20 -7.42
N VAL A 86 -4.88 7.38 -7.11
CA VAL A 86 -4.42 7.73 -5.75
C VAL A 86 -5.50 8.53 -5.04
N SER A 87 -6.20 7.85 -4.13
CA SER A 87 -7.16 8.42 -3.18
C SER A 87 -6.45 8.86 -1.89
N VAL A 88 -6.99 9.88 -1.22
CA VAL A 88 -6.51 10.35 0.08
C VAL A 88 -7.47 9.85 1.15
N ALA A 89 -6.92 9.33 2.25
CA ALA A 89 -7.67 8.89 3.41
C ALA A 89 -7.07 9.49 4.69
N GLU A 90 -7.86 9.47 5.76
CA GLU A 90 -7.34 9.76 7.09
C GLU A 90 -6.31 8.70 7.53
N PRO A 91 -5.28 9.07 8.31
CA PRO A 91 -4.35 8.13 8.93
C PRO A 91 -5.10 7.10 9.80
N GLY A 92 -4.82 5.81 9.60
CA GLY A 92 -5.36 4.74 10.44
C GLY A 92 -4.59 4.59 11.76
N ASP A 93 -5.14 3.88 12.75
CA ASP A 93 -4.44 3.62 14.02
C ASP A 93 -3.79 2.20 14.01
N PRO A 94 -2.49 2.04 14.34
CA PRO A 94 -1.50 3.08 14.60
C PRO A 94 -0.89 3.68 13.34
N ALA A 95 -0.96 5.00 13.19
CA ALA A 95 -0.32 5.75 12.11
C ALA A 95 1.18 5.96 12.39
N PRO A 96 2.02 6.09 11.35
CA PRO A 96 3.38 6.59 11.52
C PRO A 96 3.37 8.01 12.09
N LYS A 97 4.13 8.26 13.17
CA LYS A 97 4.18 9.56 13.88
C LYS A 97 5.54 10.26 13.82
N ILE A 98 6.61 9.50 13.58
CA ILE A 98 7.98 10.01 13.47
C ILE A 98 8.17 10.60 12.08
N ALA A 99 8.86 11.73 11.97
CA ALA A 99 9.17 12.33 10.66
C ALA A 99 9.81 11.29 9.73
N ASP A 100 9.48 11.37 8.44
CA ASP A 100 9.92 10.41 7.41
C ASP A 100 9.46 8.95 7.58
N ALA A 101 8.68 8.63 8.63
CA ALA A 101 8.18 7.28 8.85
C ALA A 101 7.00 6.96 7.94
N TYR A 102 6.91 5.68 7.57
CA TYR A 102 5.87 5.18 6.69
C TYR A 102 5.52 3.73 7.01
N ARG A 103 4.39 3.29 6.45
CA ARG A 103 3.95 1.91 6.42
C ARG A 103 3.35 1.60 5.05
N ILE A 104 3.69 0.43 4.51
CA ILE A 104 3.12 -0.09 3.27
C ILE A 104 2.29 -1.31 3.62
N HIS A 105 1.06 -1.34 3.14
CA HIS A 105 0.24 -2.54 3.12
C HIS A 105 -0.16 -2.83 1.68
N ALA A 106 0.08 -4.05 1.22
CA ALA A 106 -0.25 -4.47 -0.13
C ALA A 106 -1.14 -5.72 -0.05
N SER A 107 -2.22 -5.71 -0.83
CA SER A 107 -3.13 -6.84 -1.02
C SER A 107 -3.63 -6.84 -2.45
N LYS A 108 -4.38 -7.88 -2.86
CA LYS A 108 -4.81 -8.06 -4.26
C LYS A 108 -5.46 -6.78 -4.83
N GLY A 109 -4.79 -6.16 -5.81
CA GLY A 109 -5.27 -4.96 -6.49
C GLY A 109 -5.31 -3.67 -5.65
N ALA A 110 -4.75 -3.69 -4.43
CA ALA A 110 -4.79 -2.57 -3.50
C ALA A 110 -3.44 -2.32 -2.84
N LEU A 111 -3.06 -1.05 -2.78
CA LEU A 111 -1.88 -0.58 -2.07
C LEU A 111 -2.28 0.54 -1.12
N ARG A 112 -1.99 0.38 0.16
CA ARG A 112 -2.12 1.45 1.16
C ARG A 112 -0.74 1.92 1.60
N ILE A 113 -0.57 3.24 1.59
CA ILE A 113 0.61 3.94 2.10
C ILE A 113 0.14 4.83 3.25
N ASP A 114 0.57 4.51 4.46
CA ASP A 114 0.46 5.41 5.61
C ASP A 114 1.80 6.14 5.81
N ALA A 115 1.80 7.45 6.03
CA ALA A 115 3.01 8.24 6.21
C ALA A 115 2.82 9.36 7.25
N ALA A 116 3.90 9.71 7.94
CA ALA A 116 3.89 10.83 8.89
C ALA A 116 3.88 12.19 8.18
N ASP A 117 4.52 12.29 7.02
CA ASP A 117 4.72 13.49 6.21
C ASP A 117 5.03 13.13 4.75
N ALA A 118 5.25 14.14 3.89
CA ALA A 118 5.59 13.90 2.49
C ALA A 118 6.95 13.18 2.32
N GLY A 119 7.87 13.31 3.28
CA GLY A 119 9.13 12.56 3.33
C GLY A 119 8.92 11.07 3.50
N GLY A 120 8.04 10.68 4.42
CA GLY A 120 7.61 9.30 4.62
C GLY A 120 6.96 8.72 3.37
N ALA A 121 6.10 9.47 2.68
CA ALA A 121 5.51 9.03 1.42
C ALA A 121 6.57 8.77 0.34
N ARG A 122 7.62 9.61 0.23
CA ARG A 122 8.75 9.37 -0.67
C ARG A 122 9.55 8.12 -0.29
N ASN A 123 9.78 7.91 1.00
CA ASN A 123 10.48 6.71 1.49
C ASN A 123 9.69 5.44 1.21
N ALA A 124 8.37 5.47 1.39
CA ALA A 124 7.49 4.36 1.01
C ALA A 124 7.63 4.01 -0.49
N MET A 125 7.62 5.03 -1.36
CA MET A 125 7.79 4.80 -2.79
C MET A 125 9.17 4.23 -3.13
N ARG A 126 10.25 4.66 -2.46
CA ARG A 126 11.60 4.10 -2.64
C ARG A 126 11.64 2.61 -2.29
N THR A 127 10.98 2.22 -1.20
CA THR A 127 10.84 0.81 -0.80
C THR A 127 10.00 0.03 -1.80
N LEU A 128 8.88 0.59 -2.27
CA LEU A 128 8.06 -0.03 -3.30
C LEU A 128 8.85 -0.29 -4.59
N ARG A 129 9.71 0.66 -5.00
CA ARG A 129 10.59 0.50 -6.16
C ARG A 129 11.52 -0.71 -6.00
N GLN A 130 12.12 -0.89 -4.82
CA GLN A 130 13.00 -2.03 -4.54
C GLN A 130 12.23 -3.36 -4.50
N LEU A 131 11.01 -3.36 -3.95
CA LEU A 131 10.13 -4.54 -3.95
C LEU A 131 9.72 -4.96 -5.38
N ALA A 132 9.56 -4.01 -6.28
CA ALA A 132 9.17 -4.25 -7.66
C ALA A 132 10.34 -4.63 -8.58
N GLU A 133 11.59 -4.64 -8.09
CA GLU A 133 12.72 -5.05 -8.92
C GLU A 133 12.65 -6.55 -9.25
N PRO A 134 12.71 -6.92 -10.54
CA PRO A 134 12.64 -8.32 -10.93
C PRO A 134 13.81 -9.10 -10.32
N VAL A 135 13.54 -10.34 -9.91
CA VAL A 135 14.58 -11.29 -9.53
C VAL A 135 15.48 -11.50 -10.76
N ARG A 136 16.74 -11.08 -10.66
CA ARG A 136 17.77 -11.42 -11.64
C ARG A 136 18.42 -12.74 -11.29
#